data_AF-A0A7W0RPZ7-F1
#
_entry.id   AF-A0A7W0RPZ7-F1
#
_cell.length_a   1.000
_cell.length_b   1.000
_cell.length_c   1.000
_cell.angle_alpha   90.00
_cell.angle_beta   90.00
_cell.angle_gamma   90.00
#
_symmetry.space_group_name_H-M   'P 1'
#
loop_
_entity.id
_entity.type
_entity.pdbx_description
1 polymer ?
#
loop_
_entity_poly.entity_id
_entity_poly.type
_entity_poly.pdbx_seq_one_letter_code
_entity_poly.pdbx_strand_id
1 'polypeptide(L)'
;MLKAGAFAIFLAGASAAALWAVRRDTPDYLPAERLTKSERIRLGCGPISLAIAAQLSGRDVPPGALLEQCRYRPEGVDSTELCRLAEEHGLLLTPGKLTWDELLRTPEPTLLHYTRGHFVVANTAEGRAEHPESVRVYDPNGAAKYLSRPELESEWDGHALKVSLKPGSAERPDDVLCAERWWVDAGVESKLTGVAVYEVRLQNRSPHQVTLRVANTSCSCTSAALEQSELPPGAATLLRATVALERKRGPFYERVILAADQSGSTTERTLTLAGTAVDDVSWSQRTLYVGDVHPGDRLAGSIVLRDRGDASLKVTSVKIEKEPQSSGPLSPALECDWKQVGTREDARVIHRHPSVIPSDWLVEIVGRIPQQAECGDVRATLLAVVESGGETRVIRCPVEGRIVPDVKVTPGTVILRPDSPSREVTVTRSDGSPLELEAAYVEDLPGVTSELIRGSGTVPQVVRLTSRPSLEPSGPASGRLRLRTVAGSEYNVPVMVLPRAPAGTSSERPIGSFRS
;
A
#
# COMPACT_ATOMS: atom_id res chain seq x y z
N MET A 1 -12.93 -81.39 23.77
CA MET A 1 -13.08 -80.17 24.58
C MET A 1 -11.97 -79.21 24.19
N LEU A 2 -12.24 -78.31 23.24
CA LEU A 2 -11.33 -77.27 22.77
C LEU A 2 -12.09 -75.94 22.86
N LYS A 3 -11.56 -74.98 23.62
CA LYS A 3 -12.14 -73.65 23.78
C LYS A 3 -11.57 -72.71 22.72
N ALA A 4 -12.47 -72.12 21.95
CA ALA A 4 -12.21 -71.03 21.02
C ALA A 4 -11.95 -69.71 21.78
N GLY A 5 -10.89 -68.99 21.41
CA GLY A 5 -10.63 -67.61 21.80
C GLY A 5 -10.64 -66.75 20.55
N ALA A 6 -11.63 -65.85 20.45
CA ALA A 6 -11.81 -64.95 19.33
C ALA A 6 -10.92 -63.71 19.47
N PHE A 7 -10.21 -63.38 18.39
CA PHE A 7 -9.47 -62.14 18.17
C PHE A 7 -10.46 -61.02 17.82
N ALA A 8 -10.46 -59.92 18.56
CA ALA A 8 -11.16 -58.69 18.20
C ALA A 8 -10.13 -57.59 17.92
N ILE A 9 -10.05 -57.19 16.65
CA ILE A 9 -9.21 -56.08 16.16
C ILE A 9 -10.00 -54.78 16.34
N PHE A 10 -9.40 -53.82 17.06
CA PHE A 10 -9.91 -52.45 17.21
C PHE A 10 -9.69 -51.66 15.91
N LEU A 11 -10.77 -51.35 15.21
CA LEU A 11 -10.83 -50.30 14.17
C LEU A 11 -11.41 -49.04 14.81
N ALA A 12 -10.54 -48.11 15.22
CA ALA A 12 -10.92 -46.77 15.64
C ALA A 12 -10.12 -45.76 14.80
N GLY A 13 -10.66 -45.42 13.64
CA GLY A 13 -10.01 -44.57 12.65
C GLY A 13 -11.00 -43.89 11.72
N ALA A 14 -12.07 -43.31 12.27
CA ALA A 14 -12.94 -42.37 11.57
C ALA A 14 -13.83 -41.66 12.60
N SER A 15 -13.54 -40.39 12.90
CA SER A 15 -14.52 -39.32 13.23
C SER A 15 -13.85 -38.15 13.96
N ALA A 16 -13.11 -37.34 13.21
CA ALA A 16 -12.90 -35.92 13.55
C ALA A 16 -13.34 -34.98 12.39
N ALA A 17 -13.61 -35.52 11.19
CA ALA A 17 -14.06 -34.75 10.03
C ALA A 17 -15.59 -34.55 9.94
N ALA A 18 -16.38 -35.14 10.85
CA ALA A 18 -17.83 -35.21 10.73
C ALA A 18 -18.62 -34.08 11.46
N LEU A 19 -17.94 -33.13 12.10
CA LEU A 19 -18.60 -32.05 12.88
C LEU A 19 -18.67 -30.68 12.20
N TRP A 20 -18.29 -30.58 10.92
CA TRP A 20 -18.30 -29.32 10.14
C TRP A 20 -19.22 -29.35 8.89
N ALA A 21 -20.15 -30.30 8.81
CA ALA A 21 -21.08 -30.41 7.67
C ALA A 21 -22.42 -29.68 7.94
N VAL A 22 -22.39 -28.35 7.98
CA VAL A 22 -23.59 -27.49 7.88
C VAL A 22 -23.67 -26.98 6.43
N ARG A 23 -24.84 -27.21 5.79
CA ARG A 23 -25.29 -26.75 4.45
C ARG A 23 -24.20 -26.34 3.43
N ARG A 24 -23.96 -27.21 2.45
CA ARG A 24 -23.24 -26.86 1.20
C ARG A 24 -24.17 -26.07 0.27
N ASP A 25 -24.33 -24.78 0.53
CA ASP A 25 -24.45 -23.84 -0.59
C ASP A 25 -23.11 -23.89 -1.34
N THR A 26 -23.14 -24.04 -2.67
CA THR A 26 -21.92 -24.00 -3.47
C THR A 26 -21.16 -22.72 -3.13
N PRO A 27 -19.92 -22.78 -2.60
CA PRO A 27 -19.22 -21.57 -2.19
C PRO A 27 -19.03 -20.65 -3.39
N ASP A 28 -19.27 -19.36 -3.19
CA ASP A 28 -19.06 -18.30 -4.19
C ASP A 28 -17.54 -18.12 -4.44
N TYR A 29 -16.94 -19.04 -5.18
CA TYR A 29 -15.55 -18.92 -5.61
C TYR A 29 -15.43 -17.87 -6.72
N LEU A 30 -14.43 -17.01 -6.57
CA LEU A 30 -14.02 -16.08 -7.61
C LEU A 30 -13.17 -16.84 -8.63
N PRO A 31 -13.54 -16.87 -9.92
CA PRO A 31 -12.71 -17.49 -10.95
C PRO A 31 -11.37 -16.75 -11.02
N ALA A 32 -10.27 -17.50 -10.96
CA ALA A 32 -8.92 -16.95 -10.88
C ALA A 32 -8.58 -16.04 -12.08
N GLU A 33 -9.18 -16.31 -13.24
CA GLU A 33 -9.02 -15.53 -14.47
C GLU A 33 -9.66 -14.14 -14.38
N ARG A 34 -10.61 -13.92 -13.47
CA ARG A 34 -11.23 -12.60 -13.24
C ARG A 34 -10.49 -11.75 -12.23
N LEU A 35 -9.55 -12.33 -11.48
CA LEU A 35 -8.76 -11.58 -10.51
C LEU A 35 -7.55 -10.93 -11.18
N THR A 36 -7.43 -9.62 -10.97
CA THR A 36 -6.21 -8.90 -11.32
C THR A 36 -5.01 -9.47 -10.55
N LYS A 37 -3.80 -9.23 -11.07
CA LYS A 37 -2.56 -9.66 -10.39
C LYS A 37 -2.50 -9.13 -8.94
N SER A 38 -2.91 -7.88 -8.73
CA SER A 38 -2.93 -7.25 -7.40
C SER A 38 -3.95 -7.90 -6.47
N GLU A 39 -5.13 -8.30 -6.97
CA GLU A 39 -6.12 -9.00 -6.16
C GLU A 39 -5.66 -10.41 -5.78
N ARG A 40 -5.02 -11.14 -6.70
CA ARG A 40 -4.42 -12.45 -6.40
C ARG A 40 -3.34 -12.35 -5.32
N ILE A 41 -2.50 -11.32 -5.36
CA ILE A 41 -1.50 -11.09 -4.31
C ILE A 41 -2.20 -10.75 -2.99
N ARG A 42 -3.19 -9.84 -3.00
CA ARG A 42 -3.93 -9.42 -1.80
C ARG A 42 -4.66 -10.59 -1.12
N LEU A 43 -5.30 -11.46 -1.90
CA LEU A 43 -6.06 -12.61 -1.39
C LEU A 43 -5.17 -13.87 -1.22
N GLY A 44 -3.94 -13.84 -1.73
CA GLY A 44 -3.09 -15.00 -1.91
C GLY A 44 -2.06 -15.25 -0.82
N CYS A 45 -2.19 -14.66 0.38
CA CYS A 45 -1.24 -14.88 1.46
C CYS A 45 -1.12 -16.37 1.85
N GLY A 46 -2.22 -17.12 1.84
CA GLY A 46 -2.23 -18.57 2.08
C GLY A 46 -1.42 -19.36 1.04
N PRO A 47 -1.76 -19.29 -0.27
CA PRO A 47 -1.00 -19.96 -1.32
C PRO A 47 0.48 -19.56 -1.40
N ILE A 48 0.80 -18.27 -1.19
CA ILE A 48 2.21 -17.82 -1.17
C ILE A 48 2.93 -18.42 0.06
N SER A 49 2.31 -18.41 1.24
CA SER A 49 2.86 -19.06 2.44
C SER A 49 3.08 -20.55 2.23
N LEU A 50 2.15 -21.22 1.53
CA LEU A 50 2.31 -22.63 1.19
C LEU A 50 3.50 -22.85 0.25
N ALA A 51 3.72 -21.98 -0.74
CA ALA A 51 4.90 -22.06 -1.62
C ALA A 51 6.21 -21.89 -0.83
N ILE A 52 6.27 -20.92 0.08
CA ILE A 52 7.41 -20.69 0.96
C ILE A 52 7.70 -21.95 1.78
N ALA A 53 6.68 -22.48 2.47
CA ALA A 53 6.84 -23.68 3.29
C ALA A 53 7.22 -24.92 2.46
N ALA A 54 6.69 -25.05 1.24
CA ALA A 54 7.05 -26.11 0.30
C ALA A 54 8.55 -26.05 -0.03
N GLN A 55 9.05 -24.87 -0.43
CA GLN A 55 10.44 -24.66 -0.82
C GLN A 55 11.42 -24.77 0.35
N LEU A 56 11.02 -24.33 1.55
CA LEU A 56 11.77 -24.60 2.79
C LEU A 56 11.80 -26.09 3.15
N SER A 57 10.78 -26.86 2.74
CA SER A 57 10.72 -28.31 2.91
C SER A 57 11.40 -29.09 1.76
N GLY A 58 12.15 -28.41 0.88
CA GLY A 58 12.85 -29.02 -0.25
C GLY A 58 12.00 -29.26 -1.50
N ARG A 59 10.75 -28.78 -1.55
CA ARG A 59 9.88 -28.89 -2.74
C ARG A 59 9.94 -27.64 -3.60
N ASP A 60 10.37 -27.79 -4.84
CA ASP A 60 10.33 -26.71 -5.83
C ASP A 60 8.91 -26.43 -6.33
N VAL A 61 8.17 -25.61 -5.57
CA VAL A 61 6.83 -25.14 -5.92
C VAL A 61 6.84 -23.61 -5.98
N PRO A 62 6.86 -23.00 -7.18
CA PRO A 62 6.90 -21.55 -7.30
C PRO A 62 5.55 -20.91 -6.88
N PRO A 63 5.54 -19.73 -6.24
CA PRO A 63 4.30 -19.08 -5.79
C PRO A 63 3.25 -18.87 -6.89
N GLY A 64 3.69 -18.56 -8.11
CA GLY A 64 2.79 -18.37 -9.26
C GLY A 64 1.93 -19.61 -9.57
N ALA A 65 2.49 -20.81 -9.43
CA ALA A 65 1.76 -22.05 -9.70
C ALA A 65 0.62 -22.28 -8.70
N LEU A 66 0.86 -22.02 -7.41
CA LEU A 66 -0.18 -22.13 -6.39
C LEU A 66 -1.23 -21.02 -6.54
N LEU A 67 -0.82 -19.79 -6.87
CA LEU A 67 -1.75 -18.69 -7.08
C LEU A 67 -2.71 -18.93 -8.26
N GLU A 68 -2.27 -19.64 -9.30
CA GLU A 68 -3.09 -19.98 -10.46
C GLU A 68 -4.06 -21.14 -10.18
N GLN A 69 -3.66 -22.10 -9.35
CA GLN A 69 -4.47 -23.28 -9.01
C GLN A 69 -5.44 -23.02 -7.86
N CYS A 70 -5.24 -21.96 -7.09
CA CYS A 70 -6.03 -21.62 -5.92
C CYS A 70 -7.43 -21.14 -6.29
N ARG A 71 -8.43 -21.61 -5.54
CA ARG A 71 -9.81 -21.15 -5.59
C ARG A 71 -10.02 -20.07 -4.52
N TYR A 72 -10.20 -18.84 -4.96
CA TYR A 72 -10.33 -17.69 -4.07
C TYR A 72 -11.78 -17.46 -3.66
N ARG A 73 -11.98 -16.98 -2.43
CA ARG A 73 -13.23 -16.36 -1.98
C ARG A 73 -13.03 -14.85 -1.78
N PRO A 74 -14.10 -14.04 -1.68
CA PRO A 74 -13.98 -12.62 -1.33
C PRO A 74 -13.18 -12.39 -0.04
N GLU A 75 -13.28 -13.30 0.92
CA GLU A 75 -12.59 -13.25 2.22
C GLU A 75 -11.14 -13.79 2.17
N GLY A 76 -10.71 -14.37 1.04
CA GLY A 76 -9.39 -14.98 0.89
C GLY A 76 -9.42 -16.49 0.64
N VAL A 77 -8.45 -17.21 1.22
CA VAL A 77 -8.26 -18.65 1.03
C VAL A 77 -8.36 -19.34 2.38
N ASP A 78 -9.23 -20.34 2.49
CA ASP A 78 -9.39 -21.10 3.73
C ASP A 78 -8.40 -22.28 3.82
N SER A 79 -8.27 -22.85 5.02
CA SER A 79 -7.35 -23.97 5.26
C SER A 79 -7.70 -25.23 4.46
N THR A 80 -8.97 -25.42 4.08
CA THR A 80 -9.39 -26.60 3.31
C THR A 80 -8.80 -26.55 1.91
N GLU A 81 -8.85 -25.37 1.28
CA GLU A 81 -8.23 -25.14 -0.02
C GLU A 81 -6.71 -25.26 0.04
N LEU A 82 -6.06 -24.76 1.11
CA LEU A 82 -4.62 -24.94 1.31
C LEU A 82 -4.23 -26.42 1.46
N CYS A 83 -5.01 -27.21 2.20
CA CYS A 83 -4.76 -28.66 2.31
C CYS A 83 -4.84 -29.35 0.95
N ARG A 84 -5.85 -29.01 0.13
CA ARG A 84 -5.99 -29.54 -1.24
C ARG A 84 -4.76 -29.21 -2.09
N LEU A 85 -4.37 -27.92 -2.12
CA LEU A 85 -3.20 -27.47 -2.88
C LEU A 85 -1.93 -28.18 -2.38
N ALA A 86 -1.74 -28.31 -1.07
CA ALA A 86 -0.59 -29.00 -0.52
C ALA A 86 -0.52 -30.46 -0.98
N GLU A 87 -1.63 -31.19 -0.92
CA GLU A 87 -1.70 -32.58 -1.35
C GLU A 87 -1.37 -32.78 -2.84
N GLU A 88 -1.82 -31.86 -3.70
CA GLU A 88 -1.54 -31.86 -5.14
C GLU A 88 -0.05 -31.66 -5.44
N HIS A 89 0.67 -30.98 -4.54
CA HIS A 89 2.11 -30.73 -4.64
C HIS A 89 2.96 -31.67 -3.76
N GLY A 90 2.40 -32.79 -3.30
CA GLY A 90 3.13 -33.81 -2.55
C GLY A 90 3.46 -33.42 -1.11
N LEU A 91 2.68 -32.52 -0.53
CA LEU A 91 2.75 -32.12 0.87
C LEU A 91 1.52 -32.64 1.64
N LEU A 92 1.60 -32.59 2.96
CA LEU A 92 0.49 -32.77 3.87
C LEU A 92 0.46 -31.59 4.83
N LEU A 93 -0.73 -31.02 5.03
CA LEU A 93 -0.98 -30.02 6.06
C LEU A 93 -1.75 -30.65 7.20
N THR A 94 -1.19 -30.59 8.41
CA THR A 94 -1.88 -31.05 9.62
C THR A 94 -2.38 -29.83 10.40
N PRO A 95 -3.69 -29.53 10.37
CA PRO A 95 -4.26 -28.43 11.15
C PRO A 95 -4.18 -28.72 12.64
N GLY A 96 -3.88 -27.70 13.44
CA GLY A 96 -3.86 -27.82 14.89
C GLY A 96 -3.71 -26.48 15.58
N LYS A 97 -3.65 -26.54 16.91
CA LYS A 97 -3.29 -25.42 17.76
C LYS A 97 -1.94 -25.71 18.40
N LEU A 98 -1.01 -24.77 18.31
CA LEU A 98 0.31 -24.86 18.93
C LEU A 98 0.49 -23.75 19.95
N THR A 99 1.11 -24.10 21.06
CA THR A 99 1.73 -23.14 21.98
C THR A 99 3.07 -22.67 21.42
N TRP A 100 3.59 -21.55 21.93
CA TRP A 100 4.95 -21.09 21.62
C TRP A 100 6.02 -22.18 21.79
N ASP A 101 5.96 -22.93 22.90
CA ASP A 101 6.95 -23.97 23.21
C ASP A 101 6.82 -25.20 22.29
N GLU A 102 5.62 -25.50 21.79
CA GLU A 102 5.42 -26.53 20.77
C GLU A 102 5.89 -26.07 19.40
N LEU A 103 5.68 -24.80 19.04
CA LEU A 103 6.20 -24.21 17.82
C LEU A 103 7.73 -24.28 17.79
N LEU A 104 8.43 -23.84 18.85
CA LEU A 104 9.90 -23.92 18.96
C LEU A 104 10.49 -25.34 18.86
N ARG A 105 9.67 -26.37 19.12
CA ARG A 105 10.05 -27.78 19.02
C ARG A 105 9.65 -28.42 17.69
N THR A 106 8.98 -27.70 16.80
CA THR A 106 8.53 -28.19 15.49
C THR A 106 9.59 -27.85 14.44
N PRO A 107 10.47 -28.79 14.04
CA PRO A 107 11.54 -28.49 13.09
C PRO A 107 11.03 -28.20 11.67
N GLU A 108 9.81 -28.63 11.34
CA GLU A 108 9.22 -28.42 10.03
C GLU A 108 8.65 -27.00 9.87
N PRO A 109 8.70 -26.43 8.65
CA PRO A 109 7.99 -25.21 8.33
C PRO A 109 6.51 -25.33 8.70
N THR A 110 5.97 -24.30 9.33
CA THR A 110 4.60 -24.29 9.85
C THR A 110 3.89 -23.03 9.38
N LEU A 111 2.73 -23.18 8.73
CA LEU A 111 1.90 -22.02 8.40
C LEU A 111 1.17 -21.58 9.66
N LEU A 112 1.33 -20.33 10.05
CA LEU A 112 0.59 -19.71 11.15
C LEU A 112 -0.57 -18.90 10.58
N HIS A 113 -1.73 -18.98 11.23
CA HIS A 113 -2.87 -18.14 10.90
C HIS A 113 -2.96 -17.00 11.93
N TYR A 114 -2.68 -15.78 11.50
CA TYR A 114 -2.83 -14.59 12.32
C TYR A 114 -4.31 -14.25 12.52
N THR A 115 -4.62 -13.65 13.67
CA THR A 115 -5.98 -13.27 14.09
C THR A 115 -6.71 -12.34 13.12
N ARG A 116 -5.97 -11.65 12.25
CA ARG A 116 -6.50 -10.74 11.22
C ARG A 116 -6.77 -11.40 9.86
N GLY A 117 -6.79 -12.73 9.79
CA GLY A 117 -7.06 -13.46 8.55
C GLY A 117 -5.86 -13.46 7.58
N HIS A 118 -4.65 -13.55 8.11
CA HIS A 118 -3.40 -13.55 7.33
C HIS A 118 -2.59 -14.80 7.60
N PHE A 119 -1.99 -15.38 6.57
CA PHE A 119 -1.10 -16.53 6.71
C PHE A 119 0.35 -16.09 6.59
N VAL A 120 1.19 -16.64 7.46
CA VAL A 120 2.66 -16.51 7.44
C VAL A 120 3.31 -17.87 7.63
N VAL A 121 4.60 -18.00 7.37
CA VAL A 121 5.35 -19.24 7.63
C VAL A 121 6.32 -19.02 8.78
N ALA A 122 6.29 -19.89 9.78
CA ALA A 122 7.31 -20.00 10.81
C ALA A 122 8.29 -21.13 10.47
N ASN A 123 9.59 -20.86 10.64
CA ASN A 123 10.66 -21.86 10.54
C ASN A 123 11.57 -21.72 11.77
N THR A 124 11.63 -22.76 12.59
CA THR A 124 12.47 -22.77 13.81
C THR A 124 13.83 -23.42 13.58
N ALA A 125 14.04 -24.05 12.43
CA ALA A 125 15.34 -24.62 12.09
C ALA A 125 16.35 -23.53 11.70
N GLU A 126 15.86 -22.43 11.12
CA GLU A 126 16.70 -21.34 10.64
C GLU A 126 17.08 -20.36 11.76
N GLY A 127 18.38 -20.04 11.85
CA GLY A 127 18.89 -19.04 12.79
C GLY A 127 18.86 -19.43 14.26
N ARG A 128 18.51 -20.68 14.61
CA ARG A 128 18.37 -21.12 16.01
C ARG A 128 19.64 -20.93 16.85
N ALA A 129 20.81 -21.05 16.25
CA ALA A 129 22.09 -20.81 16.93
C ALA A 129 22.30 -19.32 17.27
N GLU A 130 21.81 -18.42 16.43
CA GLU A 130 21.97 -16.97 16.57
C GLU A 130 20.83 -16.35 17.38
N HIS A 131 19.62 -16.91 17.27
CA HIS A 131 18.40 -16.39 17.88
C HIS A 131 17.58 -17.50 18.58
N PRO A 132 18.10 -18.08 19.68
CA PRO A 132 17.53 -19.28 20.31
C PRO A 132 16.12 -19.11 20.90
N GLU A 133 15.71 -17.87 21.19
CA GLU A 133 14.41 -17.53 21.77
C GLU A 133 13.45 -16.86 20.77
N SER A 134 13.73 -16.98 19.48
CA SER A 134 12.91 -16.40 18.43
C SER A 134 12.59 -17.43 17.34
N VAL A 135 11.60 -17.10 16.52
CA VAL A 135 11.25 -17.88 15.33
C VAL A 135 11.41 -17.00 14.11
N ARG A 136 12.05 -17.53 13.06
CA ARG A 136 12.08 -16.85 11.77
C ARG A 136 10.71 -16.98 11.11
N VAL A 137 10.06 -15.85 10.84
CA VAL A 137 8.74 -15.76 10.23
C VAL A 137 8.85 -15.10 8.86
N TYR A 138 8.30 -15.74 7.83
CA TYR A 138 8.19 -15.24 6.46
C TYR A 138 6.76 -14.76 6.23
N ASP A 139 6.63 -13.46 5.96
CA ASP A 139 5.37 -12.83 5.62
C ASP A 139 5.28 -12.65 4.09
N PRO A 140 4.27 -13.22 3.40
CA PRO A 140 4.03 -12.99 1.97
C PRO A 140 3.93 -11.52 1.53
N ASN A 141 3.71 -10.60 2.47
CA ASN A 141 3.57 -9.18 2.24
C ASN A 141 4.70 -8.35 2.89
N GLY A 142 5.75 -9.00 3.42
CA GLY A 142 6.79 -8.33 4.18
C GLY A 142 8.15 -9.01 4.09
N ALA A 143 9.08 -8.52 4.90
CA ALA A 143 10.39 -9.14 5.06
C ALA A 143 10.29 -10.33 6.00
N ALA A 144 11.14 -11.34 5.79
CA ALA A 144 11.38 -12.32 6.83
C ALA A 144 11.98 -11.65 8.07
N LYS A 145 11.49 -12.01 9.26
CA LYS A 145 11.94 -11.44 10.54
C LYS A 145 12.08 -12.53 11.59
N TYR A 146 12.99 -12.33 12.54
CA TYR A 146 12.97 -13.09 13.79
C TYR A 146 12.00 -12.41 14.74
N LEU A 147 10.99 -13.16 15.20
CA LEU A 147 10.00 -12.68 16.17
C LEU A 147 10.20 -13.38 17.50
N SER A 148 10.22 -12.60 18.57
CA SER A 148 10.13 -13.08 19.95
C SER A 148 8.71 -13.55 20.28
N ARG A 149 8.57 -14.22 21.43
CA ARG A 149 7.27 -14.68 21.92
C ARG A 149 6.21 -13.58 22.01
N PRO A 150 6.44 -12.43 22.68
CA PRO A 150 5.42 -11.39 22.80
C PRO A 150 5.03 -10.78 21.46
N GLU A 151 5.99 -10.63 20.54
CA GLU A 151 5.73 -10.09 19.20
C GLU A 151 4.83 -11.03 18.41
N LEU A 152 5.14 -12.34 18.38
CA LEU A 152 4.33 -13.30 17.64
C LEU A 152 2.94 -13.50 18.27
N GLU A 153 2.86 -13.72 19.60
CA GLU A 153 1.61 -13.95 20.32
C GLU A 153 0.68 -12.72 20.30
N SER A 154 1.17 -11.53 19.93
CA SER A 154 0.32 -10.34 19.74
C SER A 154 -0.57 -10.41 18.49
N GLU A 155 -0.18 -11.19 17.48
CA GLU A 155 -0.91 -11.35 16.22
C GLU A 155 -1.38 -12.80 15.98
N TRP A 156 -0.82 -13.78 16.69
CA TRP A 156 -1.08 -15.22 16.56
C TRP A 156 -1.73 -15.82 17.81
N ASP A 157 -2.83 -16.55 17.63
CA ASP A 157 -3.63 -17.14 18.72
C ASP A 157 -3.43 -18.65 18.90
N GLY A 158 -2.41 -19.21 18.23
CA GLY A 158 -2.06 -20.62 18.28
C GLY A 158 -2.47 -21.44 17.05
N HIS A 159 -3.36 -20.94 16.18
CA HIS A 159 -3.79 -21.72 15.01
C HIS A 159 -2.66 -21.89 13.99
N ALA A 160 -2.42 -23.14 13.58
CA ALA A 160 -1.32 -23.49 12.71
C ALA A 160 -1.65 -24.69 11.79
N LEU A 161 -0.95 -24.77 10.67
CA LEU A 161 -0.93 -25.90 9.75
C LEU A 161 0.51 -26.39 9.64
N LYS A 162 0.83 -27.53 10.27
CA LYS A 162 2.17 -28.13 10.16
C LYS A 162 2.36 -28.69 8.76
N VAL A 163 3.46 -28.36 8.11
CA VAL A 163 3.78 -28.84 6.77
C VAL A 163 4.69 -30.06 6.89
N SER A 164 4.32 -31.16 6.25
CA SER A 164 5.18 -32.33 6.12
C SER A 164 5.16 -32.84 4.68
N LEU A 165 6.21 -33.54 4.28
CA LEU A 165 6.20 -34.27 3.01
C LEU A 165 5.18 -35.41 3.07
N LYS A 166 4.42 -35.61 1.99
CA LYS A 166 3.48 -36.72 1.90
C LYS A 166 4.27 -38.05 1.86
N PRO A 167 4.01 -39.03 2.74
CA PRO A 167 4.67 -40.33 2.67
C PRO A 167 4.49 -40.96 1.29
N GLY A 168 5.58 -41.50 0.72
CA GLY A 168 5.56 -42.08 -0.62
C GLY A 168 5.50 -41.07 -1.76
N SER A 169 5.33 -39.77 -1.50
CA SER A 169 5.80 -38.75 -2.44
C SER A 169 7.32 -38.77 -2.36
N ALA A 170 7.93 -39.69 -3.11
CA ALA A 170 9.39 -39.74 -3.20
C ALA A 170 9.92 -38.32 -3.47
N GLU A 171 11.12 -38.00 -3.00
CA GLU A 171 11.95 -37.04 -3.75
C GLU A 171 11.79 -37.44 -5.21
N ARG A 172 11.43 -36.47 -6.09
CA ARG A 172 11.11 -36.80 -7.49
C ARG A 172 12.17 -37.82 -7.95
N PRO A 173 11.82 -38.97 -8.55
CA PRO A 173 12.82 -39.96 -8.96
C PRO A 173 13.97 -39.35 -9.77
N ASP A 174 13.70 -38.20 -10.39
CA ASP A 174 14.62 -37.33 -11.14
C ASP A 174 15.13 -36.13 -10.31
N ASP A 175 15.29 -36.25 -9.00
CA ASP A 175 15.87 -35.19 -8.14
C ASP A 175 17.39 -35.24 -8.19
N VAL A 176 17.89 -34.94 -9.39
CA VAL A 176 19.30 -34.91 -9.76
C VAL A 176 20.07 -33.89 -8.92
N LEU A 177 19.40 -32.80 -8.55
CA LEU A 177 19.98 -31.63 -7.90
C LEU A 177 19.24 -31.31 -6.61
N CYS A 178 19.98 -31.21 -5.51
CA CYS A 178 19.46 -30.77 -4.22
C CYS A 178 20.06 -29.41 -3.86
N ALA A 179 19.23 -28.46 -3.47
CA ALA A 179 19.66 -27.21 -2.85
C ALA A 179 19.52 -27.33 -1.33
N GLU A 180 20.38 -26.66 -0.57
CA GLU A 180 20.18 -26.53 0.88
C GLU A 180 18.80 -25.92 1.20
N ARG A 181 18.33 -25.02 0.32
CA ARG A 181 17.02 -24.37 0.35
C ARG A 181 16.64 -23.90 -1.05
N TRP A 182 15.37 -24.04 -1.40
CA TRP A 182 14.81 -23.51 -2.66
C TRP A 182 14.14 -22.14 -2.48
N TRP A 183 14.04 -21.65 -1.24
CA TRP A 183 13.62 -20.30 -0.89
C TRP A 183 14.72 -19.65 -0.06
N VAL A 184 15.24 -18.51 -0.50
CA VAL A 184 16.22 -17.71 0.24
C VAL A 184 15.65 -16.32 0.42
N ASP A 185 15.56 -15.86 1.66
CA ASP A 185 15.06 -14.53 1.99
C ASP A 185 16.19 -13.69 2.59
N ALA A 186 16.49 -12.56 1.97
CA ALA A 186 17.49 -11.60 2.43
C ALA A 186 16.98 -10.69 3.56
N GLY A 187 15.70 -10.79 3.93
CA GLY A 187 15.07 -9.95 4.94
C GLY A 187 14.77 -8.55 4.39
N VAL A 188 15.12 -7.54 5.16
CA VAL A 188 15.01 -6.13 4.75
C VAL A 188 16.31 -5.73 4.09
N GLU A 189 16.22 -5.37 2.81
CA GLU A 189 17.37 -4.95 2.03
C GLU A 189 17.30 -3.46 1.72
N SER A 190 18.40 -2.81 2.04
CA SER A 190 18.64 -1.40 1.81
C SER A 190 18.85 -1.13 0.33
N LYS A 191 18.28 -0.07 -0.22
CA LYS A 191 18.62 0.34 -1.59
C LYS A 191 19.98 1.01 -1.72
N LEU A 192 20.61 1.43 -0.62
CA LEU A 192 21.98 1.94 -0.62
C LEU A 192 22.98 0.87 -1.06
N THR A 193 22.76 -0.40 -0.71
CA THR A 193 23.63 -1.50 -1.17
C THR A 193 23.54 -1.69 -2.69
N GLY A 194 22.45 -1.23 -3.32
CA GLY A 194 22.15 -1.37 -4.74
C GLY A 194 21.77 -2.79 -5.16
N VAL A 195 22.29 -3.80 -4.47
CA VAL A 195 22.08 -5.22 -4.78
C VAL A 195 21.87 -6.04 -3.51
N ALA A 196 20.91 -6.96 -3.55
CA ALA A 196 20.81 -8.06 -2.59
C ALA A 196 21.59 -9.27 -3.11
N VAL A 197 22.45 -9.87 -2.28
CA VAL A 197 23.32 -11.00 -2.65
C VAL A 197 22.83 -12.28 -1.98
N TYR A 198 22.75 -13.35 -2.77
CA TYR A 198 22.26 -14.66 -2.34
C TYR A 198 23.31 -15.72 -2.66
N GLU A 199 23.56 -16.59 -1.69
CA GLU A 199 24.44 -17.74 -1.83
C GLU A 199 23.67 -19.00 -1.46
N VAL A 200 23.68 -19.98 -2.36
CA VAL A 200 22.99 -21.26 -2.18
C VAL A 200 23.90 -22.40 -2.56
N ARG A 201 24.10 -23.34 -1.64
CA ARG A 201 24.82 -24.58 -1.92
C ARG A 201 23.92 -25.56 -2.69
N LEU A 202 24.42 -26.03 -3.82
CA LEU A 202 23.78 -27.03 -4.66
C LEU A 202 24.60 -28.32 -4.66
N GLN A 203 23.97 -29.48 -4.57
CA GLN A 203 24.61 -30.79 -4.55
C GLN A 203 24.01 -31.72 -5.61
N ASN A 204 24.87 -32.39 -6.38
CA ASN A 204 24.47 -33.48 -7.26
C ASN A 204 24.17 -34.74 -6.43
N ARG A 205 22.92 -35.17 -6.40
CA ARG A 205 22.49 -36.41 -5.70
C ARG A 205 22.32 -37.60 -6.64
N SER A 206 22.52 -37.39 -7.93
CA SER A 206 22.44 -38.44 -8.92
C SER A 206 23.72 -39.32 -8.94
N PRO A 207 23.63 -40.55 -9.46
CA PRO A 207 24.79 -41.42 -9.62
C PRO A 207 25.64 -41.08 -10.85
N HIS A 208 25.30 -40.04 -11.62
CA HIS A 208 26.03 -39.63 -12.82
C HIS A 208 26.55 -38.20 -12.70
N GLN A 209 27.49 -37.82 -13.56
CA GLN A 209 27.89 -36.43 -13.69
C GLN A 209 26.70 -35.60 -14.20
N VAL A 210 26.56 -34.40 -13.65
CA VAL A 210 25.50 -33.45 -13.99
C VAL A 210 26.14 -32.18 -14.49
N THR A 211 25.63 -31.66 -15.61
CA THR A 211 25.99 -30.34 -16.11
C THR A 211 24.90 -29.35 -15.75
N LEU A 212 25.24 -28.40 -14.88
CA LEU A 212 24.39 -27.32 -14.43
C LEU A 212 24.58 -26.06 -15.28
N ARG A 213 23.48 -25.38 -15.56
CA ARG A 213 23.48 -24.01 -16.09
C ARG A 213 22.36 -23.18 -15.47
N VAL A 214 22.56 -21.87 -15.43
CA VAL A 214 21.47 -20.91 -15.20
C VAL A 214 20.70 -20.78 -16.52
N ALA A 215 19.54 -21.42 -16.60
CA ALA A 215 18.73 -21.44 -17.81
C ALA A 215 18.01 -20.11 -18.03
N ASN A 216 17.48 -19.51 -16.96
CA ASN A 216 16.75 -18.25 -17.04
C ASN A 216 16.68 -17.54 -15.67
N THR A 217 16.36 -16.24 -15.69
CA THR A 217 15.95 -15.48 -14.52
C THR A 217 14.59 -14.81 -14.77
N SER A 218 13.82 -14.53 -13.72
CA SER A 218 12.48 -13.92 -13.86
C SER A 218 12.51 -12.47 -14.37
N CYS A 219 13.63 -11.77 -14.21
CA CYS A 219 13.74 -10.35 -14.51
C CYS A 219 15.20 -9.98 -14.85
N SER A 220 15.38 -8.94 -15.65
CA SER A 220 16.69 -8.40 -15.99
C SER A 220 17.44 -7.74 -14.82
N CYS A 221 16.76 -7.48 -13.70
CA CYS A 221 17.42 -7.05 -12.46
C CYS A 221 18.10 -8.20 -11.70
N THR A 222 17.93 -9.45 -12.15
CA THR A 222 18.43 -10.63 -11.45
C THR A 222 19.54 -11.27 -12.27
N SER A 223 20.69 -11.46 -11.66
CA SER A 223 21.81 -12.20 -12.25
C SER A 223 22.18 -13.39 -11.37
N ALA A 224 22.68 -14.46 -11.96
CA ALA A 224 23.14 -15.64 -11.23
C ALA A 224 24.30 -16.32 -11.94
N ALA A 225 25.22 -16.87 -11.16
CA ALA A 225 26.42 -17.56 -11.64
C ALA A 225 26.73 -18.77 -10.74
N LEU A 226 27.18 -19.85 -11.36
CA LEU A 226 27.65 -21.06 -10.69
C LEU A 226 29.18 -21.00 -10.56
N GLU A 227 29.73 -21.41 -9.42
CA GLU A 227 31.18 -21.55 -9.28
C GLU A 227 31.73 -22.72 -10.12
N GLN A 228 30.93 -23.78 -10.29
CA GLN A 228 31.25 -24.94 -11.12
C GLN A 228 29.99 -25.43 -11.85
N SER A 229 30.09 -25.63 -13.17
CA SER A 229 28.98 -26.14 -13.99
C SER A 229 28.96 -27.65 -14.11
N GLU A 230 30.09 -28.34 -13.92
CA GLU A 230 30.15 -29.81 -13.99
C GLU A 230 30.28 -30.39 -12.58
N LEU A 231 29.30 -31.18 -12.17
CA LEU A 231 29.24 -31.79 -10.84
C LEU A 231 29.33 -33.32 -10.93
N PRO A 232 30.43 -33.94 -10.46
CA PRO A 232 30.47 -35.37 -10.21
C PRO A 232 29.40 -35.82 -9.18
N PRO A 233 29.06 -37.12 -9.12
CA PRO A 233 28.15 -37.66 -8.11
C PRO A 233 28.56 -37.26 -6.69
N GLY A 234 27.63 -36.71 -5.91
CA GLY A 234 27.85 -36.26 -4.53
C GLY A 234 28.58 -34.92 -4.39
N ALA A 235 29.15 -34.38 -5.47
CA ALA A 235 29.83 -33.08 -5.44
C ALA A 235 28.83 -31.92 -5.28
N ALA A 236 29.33 -30.80 -4.79
CA ALA A 236 28.56 -29.59 -4.56
C ALA A 236 29.23 -28.35 -5.18
N THR A 237 28.42 -27.38 -5.58
CA THR A 237 28.85 -26.05 -6.05
C THR A 237 28.08 -24.97 -5.32
N LEU A 238 28.57 -23.73 -5.41
CA LEU A 238 27.87 -22.56 -4.93
C LEU A 238 27.21 -21.84 -6.11
N LEU A 239 25.93 -21.53 -5.94
CA LEU A 239 25.22 -20.57 -6.78
C LEU A 239 25.25 -19.21 -6.10
N ARG A 240 25.81 -18.22 -6.79
CA ARG A 240 25.77 -16.81 -6.39
C ARG A 240 24.75 -16.09 -7.24
N ALA A 241 23.73 -15.52 -6.63
CA ALA A 241 22.74 -14.71 -7.32
C ALA A 241 22.67 -13.30 -6.73
N THR A 242 22.36 -12.32 -7.57
CA THR A 242 22.16 -10.94 -7.14
C THR A 242 20.86 -10.39 -7.70
N VAL A 243 20.18 -9.54 -6.91
CA VAL A 243 18.98 -8.81 -7.32
C VAL A 243 19.26 -7.32 -7.17
N ALA A 244 19.24 -6.59 -8.29
CA ALA A 244 19.37 -5.15 -8.32
C ALA A 244 18.10 -4.48 -7.75
N LEU A 245 18.29 -3.61 -6.77
CA LEU A 245 17.23 -3.07 -5.90
C LEU A 245 16.73 -1.69 -6.33
N GLU A 246 17.38 -1.02 -7.28
CA GLU A 246 17.10 0.37 -7.66
C GLU A 246 15.64 0.57 -8.09
N ARG A 247 15.08 -0.44 -8.76
CA ARG A 247 13.68 -0.45 -9.26
C ARG A 247 12.71 -1.26 -8.40
N LYS A 248 13.17 -1.83 -7.29
CA LYS A 248 12.31 -2.59 -6.35
C LYS A 248 11.73 -1.66 -5.30
N ARG A 249 10.60 -1.98 -4.71
CA ARG A 249 10.08 -1.30 -3.51
C ARG A 249 9.11 -2.23 -2.82
N GLY A 250 9.29 -2.43 -1.51
CA GLY A 250 8.53 -3.42 -0.76
C GLY A 250 9.00 -4.86 -1.07
N PRO A 251 8.17 -5.85 -0.78
CA PRO A 251 8.48 -7.26 -1.02
C PRO A 251 8.75 -7.54 -2.50
N PHE A 252 9.74 -8.39 -2.78
CA PHE A 252 10.04 -8.89 -4.10
C PHE A 252 10.31 -10.40 -4.08
N TYR A 253 10.02 -11.04 -5.20
CA TYR A 253 10.24 -12.47 -5.44
C TYR A 253 10.83 -12.65 -6.83
N GLU A 254 12.10 -12.98 -6.90
CA GLU A 254 12.79 -13.29 -8.14
C GLU A 254 13.07 -14.78 -8.23
N ARG A 255 13.17 -15.29 -9.45
CA ARG A 255 13.37 -16.70 -9.73
C ARG A 255 14.64 -16.88 -10.54
N VAL A 256 15.42 -17.87 -10.16
CA VAL A 256 16.54 -18.39 -10.94
C VAL A 256 16.17 -19.81 -11.35
N ILE A 257 16.02 -20.04 -12.65
CA ILE A 257 15.73 -21.37 -13.21
C ILE A 257 17.07 -22.03 -13.52
N LEU A 258 17.35 -23.13 -12.84
CA LEU A 258 18.52 -23.97 -13.04
C LEU A 258 18.14 -25.15 -13.91
N ALA A 259 18.91 -25.40 -14.97
CA ALA A 259 18.81 -26.62 -15.75
C ALA A 259 19.97 -27.55 -15.39
N ALA A 260 19.61 -28.79 -15.08
CA ALA A 260 20.53 -29.88 -14.80
C ALA A 260 20.40 -30.94 -15.89
N ASP A 261 21.43 -31.05 -16.72
CA ASP A 261 21.51 -32.06 -17.77
C ASP A 261 22.21 -33.32 -17.22
N GLN A 262 21.57 -34.47 -17.40
CA GLN A 262 22.11 -35.78 -17.03
C GLN A 262 21.75 -36.80 -18.12
N SER A 263 22.76 -37.41 -18.73
CA SER A 263 22.58 -38.50 -19.72
C SER A 263 21.59 -38.18 -20.85
N GLY A 264 21.53 -36.92 -21.30
CA GLY A 264 20.64 -36.46 -22.36
C GLY A 264 19.22 -36.07 -21.92
N SER A 265 18.91 -36.13 -20.62
CA SER A 265 17.69 -35.56 -20.05
C SER A 265 18.00 -34.25 -19.33
N THR A 266 17.18 -33.22 -19.52
CA THR A 266 17.27 -31.94 -18.81
C THR A 266 16.17 -31.88 -17.77
N THR A 267 16.55 -31.63 -16.52
CA THR A 267 15.61 -31.31 -15.44
C THR A 267 15.75 -29.84 -15.05
N GLU A 268 14.62 -29.15 -14.88
CA GLU A 268 14.63 -27.78 -14.39
C GLU A 268 14.21 -27.71 -12.93
N ARG A 269 14.83 -26.77 -12.21
CA ARG A 269 14.52 -26.41 -10.83
C ARG A 269 14.48 -24.91 -10.66
N THR A 270 13.58 -24.40 -9.82
CA THR A 270 13.42 -22.98 -9.56
C THR A 270 13.86 -22.63 -8.14
N LEU A 271 14.88 -21.78 -8.04
CA LEU A 271 15.25 -21.12 -6.80
C LEU A 271 14.48 -19.79 -6.69
N THR A 272 13.80 -19.55 -5.58
CA THR A 272 13.19 -18.26 -5.26
C THR A 272 14.12 -17.41 -4.39
N LEU A 273 14.42 -16.21 -4.86
CA LEU A 273 15.13 -15.16 -4.13
C LEU A 273 14.08 -14.16 -3.64
N ALA A 274 14.01 -13.96 -2.34
CA ALA A 274 13.03 -13.10 -1.69
C ALA A 274 13.70 -12.04 -0.83
N GLY A 275 13.00 -10.94 -0.62
CA GLY A 275 13.40 -9.90 0.30
C GLY A 275 12.44 -8.72 0.23
N THR A 276 12.68 -7.70 1.04
CA THR A 276 11.94 -6.44 1.02
C THR A 276 12.89 -5.30 0.77
N ALA A 277 12.78 -4.68 -0.41
CA ALA A 277 13.58 -3.51 -0.76
C ALA A 277 12.98 -2.27 -0.10
N VAL A 278 13.70 -1.66 0.83
CA VAL A 278 13.31 -0.40 1.47
C VAL A 278 14.16 0.75 0.95
N ASP A 279 13.53 1.90 0.75
CA ASP A 279 14.29 3.13 0.62
C ASP A 279 14.84 3.47 2.02
N ASP A 280 16.16 3.61 2.15
CA ASP A 280 16.83 3.91 3.43
C ASP A 280 16.41 5.25 4.00
N VAL A 281 16.00 6.14 3.11
CA VAL A 281 15.49 7.45 3.46
C VAL A 281 14.20 7.66 2.69
N SER A 282 13.11 7.96 3.39
CA SER A 282 11.81 8.18 2.78
C SER A 282 10.97 9.18 3.55
N TRP A 283 10.16 9.96 2.85
CA TRP A 283 9.15 10.79 3.48
C TRP A 283 8.03 9.93 4.06
N SER A 284 7.47 10.32 5.21
CA SER A 284 6.34 9.64 5.85
C SER A 284 5.06 9.69 5.01
N GLN A 285 4.99 10.61 4.06
CA GLN A 285 3.91 10.77 3.09
C GLN A 285 4.50 10.97 1.70
N ARG A 286 3.79 10.51 0.66
CA ARG A 286 4.23 10.74 -0.74
C ARG A 286 4.09 12.21 -1.12
N THR A 287 3.01 12.84 -0.67
CA THR A 287 2.67 14.24 -0.87
C THR A 287 2.28 14.82 0.48
N LEU A 288 2.82 15.97 0.84
CA LEU A 288 2.37 16.73 2.00
C LEU A 288 1.18 17.59 1.59
N TYR A 289 -0.01 17.23 2.06
CA TYR A 289 -1.21 18.04 1.85
C TYR A 289 -1.38 19.06 2.98
N VAL A 290 -1.34 20.35 2.64
CA VAL A 290 -1.46 21.46 3.61
C VAL A 290 -2.90 21.96 3.78
N GLY A 291 -3.86 21.31 3.11
CA GLY A 291 -5.27 21.64 3.23
C GLY A 291 -5.74 22.77 2.31
N ASP A 292 -7.00 23.13 2.53
CA ASP A 292 -7.58 24.37 2.03
C ASP A 292 -7.21 25.51 3.00
N VAL A 293 -6.68 26.60 2.47
CA VAL A 293 -6.23 27.78 3.22
C VAL A 293 -6.87 29.03 2.63
N HIS A 294 -7.04 30.06 3.43
CA HIS A 294 -7.61 31.32 2.97
C HIS A 294 -6.55 32.42 2.74
N PRO A 295 -6.85 33.44 1.91
CA PRO A 295 -6.01 34.63 1.84
C PRO A 295 -5.80 35.26 3.23
N GLY A 296 -4.54 35.51 3.60
CA GLY A 296 -4.16 36.00 4.93
C GLY A 296 -3.84 34.91 5.96
N ASP A 297 -4.23 33.66 5.70
CA ASP A 297 -3.98 32.56 6.65
C ASP A 297 -2.50 32.24 6.80
N ARG A 298 -2.19 31.68 7.97
CA ARG A 298 -0.93 30.97 8.19
C ARG A 298 -1.08 29.53 7.72
N LEU A 299 -0.32 29.17 6.70
CA LEU A 299 -0.16 27.79 6.25
C LEU A 299 0.83 27.08 7.17
N ALA A 300 0.47 25.88 7.63
CA ALA A 300 1.34 25.04 8.43
C ALA A 300 1.18 23.57 8.05
N GLY A 301 2.29 22.88 7.79
CA GLY A 301 2.34 21.45 7.49
C GLY A 301 3.54 20.81 8.19
N SER A 302 3.46 19.50 8.43
CA SER A 302 4.58 18.76 9.00
C SER A 302 4.70 17.41 8.32
N ILE A 303 5.91 17.04 7.93
CA ILE A 303 6.22 15.74 7.36
C ILE A 303 7.49 15.19 8.01
N VAL A 304 7.62 13.87 8.07
CA VAL A 304 8.79 13.23 8.69
C VAL A 304 9.63 12.60 7.60
N LEU A 305 10.91 12.91 7.59
CA LEU A 305 11.90 12.18 6.81
C LEU A 305 12.42 11.03 7.66
N ARG A 306 12.10 9.81 7.24
CA ARG A 306 12.40 8.59 7.99
C ARG A 306 13.75 8.03 7.63
N ASP A 307 14.51 7.65 8.65
CA ASP A 307 15.68 6.79 8.51
C ASP A 307 15.24 5.34 8.69
N ARG A 308 15.36 4.54 7.63
CA ARG A 308 15.07 3.10 7.65
C ARG A 308 16.34 2.25 7.51
N GLY A 309 17.49 2.90 7.43
CA GLY A 309 18.79 2.25 7.32
C GLY A 309 19.41 1.99 8.69
N ASP A 310 20.72 2.17 8.74
CA ASP A 310 21.61 1.92 9.87
C ASP A 310 21.66 3.07 10.89
N ALA A 311 20.64 3.92 10.94
CA ALA A 311 20.61 5.14 11.75
C ALA A 311 21.70 6.18 11.36
N SER A 312 22.23 6.13 10.13
CA SER A 312 23.24 7.07 9.62
C SER A 312 22.68 8.32 8.96
N LEU A 313 21.35 8.51 8.93
CA LEU A 313 20.73 9.64 8.23
C LEU A 313 21.11 10.98 8.84
N LYS A 314 21.81 11.79 8.04
CA LYS A 314 22.11 13.20 8.33
C LYS A 314 21.46 14.10 7.30
N VAL A 315 20.62 15.02 7.74
CA VAL A 315 20.01 16.04 6.88
C VAL A 315 20.93 17.25 6.82
N THR A 316 21.48 17.55 5.64
CA THR A 316 22.40 18.69 5.46
C THR A 316 21.67 19.98 5.08
N SER A 317 20.56 19.86 4.35
CA SER A 317 19.67 21.00 4.10
C SER A 317 18.26 20.54 3.73
N VAL A 318 17.27 21.36 4.08
CA VAL A 318 15.92 21.24 3.54
C VAL A 318 15.53 22.58 2.93
N LYS A 319 14.98 22.55 1.72
CA LYS A 319 14.52 23.73 1.00
C LYS A 319 13.16 23.46 0.38
N ILE A 320 12.38 24.51 0.17
CA ILE A 320 11.13 24.44 -0.58
C ILE A 320 11.27 25.21 -1.90
N GLU A 321 11.04 24.53 -3.01
CA GLU A 321 11.07 25.11 -4.35
C GLU A 321 9.64 25.26 -4.87
N LYS A 322 9.29 26.46 -5.36
CA LYS A 322 7.99 26.69 -6.01
C LYS A 322 8.00 26.09 -7.41
N GLU A 323 6.89 25.47 -7.81
CA GLU A 323 6.76 24.96 -9.17
C GLU A 323 6.66 26.13 -10.17
N PRO A 324 7.38 26.12 -11.32
CA PRO A 324 7.44 27.25 -12.24
C PRO A 324 6.08 27.71 -12.77
N GLN A 325 5.12 26.79 -12.86
CA GLN A 325 3.76 27.06 -13.34
C GLN A 325 2.85 27.73 -12.27
N SER A 326 3.30 27.82 -11.02
CA SER A 326 2.60 28.52 -9.93
C SER A 326 2.93 30.02 -9.83
N SER A 327 3.63 30.57 -10.83
CA SER A 327 4.25 31.90 -10.84
C SER A 327 3.29 33.08 -11.02
N GLY A 328 2.03 32.94 -10.58
CA GLY A 328 1.23 34.12 -10.30
C GLY A 328 1.97 35.02 -9.30
N PRO A 329 1.92 36.36 -9.42
CA PRO A 329 2.67 37.30 -8.57
C PRO A 329 2.35 37.23 -7.07
N LEU A 330 1.48 36.29 -6.65
CA LEU A 330 0.89 36.18 -5.32
C LEU A 330 1.02 34.77 -4.71
N SER A 331 1.91 33.89 -5.21
CA SER A 331 2.12 32.59 -4.57
C SER A 331 2.72 32.74 -3.16
N PRO A 332 2.27 31.94 -2.18
CA PRO A 332 2.68 32.11 -0.79
C PRO A 332 4.20 32.01 -0.61
N ALA A 333 4.75 32.86 0.27
CA ALA A 333 6.11 32.67 0.75
C ALA A 333 6.07 31.49 1.72
N LEU A 334 6.61 30.35 1.27
CA LEU A 334 6.75 29.16 2.09
C LEU A 334 8.18 29.11 2.61
N GLU A 335 8.31 28.86 3.90
CA GLU A 335 9.55 28.61 4.61
C GLU A 335 9.47 27.22 5.21
N CYS A 336 10.62 26.56 5.39
CA CYS A 336 10.69 25.29 6.06
C CYS A 336 11.78 25.31 7.12
N ASP A 337 11.49 24.70 8.26
CA ASP A 337 12.42 24.42 9.34
C ASP A 337 12.49 22.89 9.53
N TRP A 338 13.62 22.40 10.03
CA TRP A 338 13.80 20.96 10.26
C TRP A 338 14.65 20.69 11.48
N LYS A 339 14.29 19.63 12.20
CA LYS A 339 15.01 19.16 13.38
C LYS A 339 14.96 17.65 13.47
N GLN A 340 15.99 17.06 14.05
CA GLN A 340 15.98 15.64 14.39
C GLN A 340 14.98 15.40 15.52
N VAL A 341 14.26 14.27 15.48
CA VAL A 341 13.23 13.96 16.47
C VAL A 341 13.89 13.58 17.79
N GLY A 342 13.63 14.36 18.83
CA GLY A 342 14.19 14.15 20.16
C GLY A 342 13.42 13.12 20.99
N THR A 343 14.02 12.60 22.05
CA THR A 343 13.45 11.50 22.87
C THR A 343 12.31 11.92 23.81
N ARG A 344 12.01 13.21 24.01
CA ARG A 344 10.96 13.65 24.96
C ARG A 344 10.14 14.90 24.61
N GLU A 345 10.60 15.82 23.78
CA GLU A 345 9.87 17.08 23.50
C GLU A 345 8.86 16.99 22.34
N ASP A 346 8.88 15.90 21.57
CA ASP A 346 8.09 15.75 20.34
C ASP A 346 6.81 14.92 20.53
N ALA A 347 6.24 14.87 21.75
CA ALA A 347 4.99 14.16 22.02
C ALA A 347 3.84 14.61 21.09
N ARG A 348 3.82 15.89 20.68
CA ARG A 348 2.87 16.43 19.68
C ARG A 348 3.11 15.89 18.27
N VAL A 349 4.35 15.60 17.91
CA VAL A 349 4.76 15.03 16.63
C VAL A 349 4.33 13.58 16.57
N ILE A 350 4.53 12.83 17.66
CA ILE A 350 4.10 11.43 17.79
C ILE A 350 2.58 11.29 17.59
N HIS A 351 1.77 12.26 18.06
CA HIS A 351 0.32 12.24 17.81
C HIS A 351 -0.05 12.42 16.33
N ARG A 352 0.73 13.18 15.56
CA ARG A 352 0.48 13.38 14.12
C ARG A 352 1.13 12.31 13.25
N HIS A 353 2.20 11.69 13.75
CA HIS A 353 2.99 10.67 13.06
C HIS A 353 3.28 9.54 14.06
N PRO A 354 2.39 8.52 14.17
CA PRO A 354 2.46 7.51 15.24
C PRO A 354 3.60 6.49 15.10
N SER A 355 4.54 6.70 14.18
CA SER A 355 5.62 5.75 13.86
C SER A 355 6.97 6.44 13.70
N VAL A 356 7.19 7.53 14.43
CA VAL A 356 8.44 8.29 14.39
C VAL A 356 9.43 7.71 15.40
N ILE A 357 10.67 7.54 14.97
CA ILE A 357 11.78 7.10 15.82
C ILE A 357 12.81 8.22 16.02
N PRO A 358 13.68 8.17 17.05
CA PRO A 358 14.64 9.25 17.32
C PRO A 358 15.66 9.53 16.20
N SER A 359 15.87 8.61 15.27
CA SER A 359 16.72 8.83 14.08
C SER A 359 16.00 9.55 12.94
N ASP A 360 14.68 9.74 13.05
CA ASP A 360 13.90 10.48 12.05
C ASP A 360 14.12 11.99 12.16
N TRP A 361 13.81 12.69 11.08
CA TRP A 361 13.84 14.15 11.01
C TRP A 361 12.45 14.71 10.77
N LEU A 362 12.00 15.60 11.64
CA LEU A 362 10.78 16.36 11.44
C LEU A 362 11.08 17.58 10.57
N VAL A 363 10.31 17.73 9.50
CA VAL A 363 10.30 18.94 8.68
C VAL A 363 8.96 19.64 8.85
N GLU A 364 9.02 20.89 9.33
CA GLU A 364 7.88 21.77 9.46
C GLU A 364 7.90 22.80 8.34
N ILE A 365 6.78 22.95 7.66
CA ILE A 365 6.59 23.97 6.63
C ILE A 365 5.64 25.01 7.19
N VAL A 366 6.06 26.27 7.13
CA VAL A 366 5.25 27.41 7.54
C VAL A 366 5.23 28.42 6.42
N GLY A 367 4.07 29.04 6.21
CA GLY A 367 3.95 30.09 5.22
C GLY A 367 2.84 31.05 5.58
N ARG A 368 2.84 32.20 4.92
CA ARG A 368 1.72 33.14 4.98
C ARG A 368 1.14 33.29 3.59
N ILE A 369 -0.17 33.09 3.48
CA ILE A 369 -0.90 33.35 2.24
C ILE A 369 -1.10 34.87 2.14
N PRO A 370 -0.66 35.55 1.07
CA PRO A 370 -0.93 36.97 0.89
C PRO A 370 -2.43 37.26 0.97
N GLN A 371 -2.82 38.39 1.58
CA GLN A 371 -4.23 38.76 1.70
C GLN A 371 -4.91 38.98 0.33
N GLN A 372 -4.10 39.27 -0.70
CA GLN A 372 -4.54 39.46 -2.08
C GLN A 372 -4.46 38.18 -2.92
N ALA A 373 -4.06 37.04 -2.35
CA ALA A 373 -3.84 35.82 -3.12
C ALA A 373 -5.13 35.35 -3.81
N GLU A 374 -5.00 35.00 -5.09
CA GLU A 374 -6.11 34.42 -5.85
C GLU A 374 -6.38 32.99 -5.40
N CYS A 375 -7.64 32.57 -5.54
CA CYS A 375 -8.01 31.17 -5.29
C CYS A 375 -7.36 30.28 -6.35
N GLY A 376 -6.78 29.16 -5.92
CA GLY A 376 -6.03 28.27 -6.80
C GLY A 376 -5.25 27.21 -6.04
N ASP A 377 -4.59 26.33 -6.77
CA ASP A 377 -3.75 25.29 -6.17
C ASP A 377 -2.43 25.90 -5.66
N VAL A 378 -2.01 25.48 -4.47
CA VAL A 378 -0.65 25.71 -3.95
C VAL A 378 0.17 24.48 -4.31
N ARG A 379 1.21 24.64 -5.13
CA ARG A 379 2.14 23.57 -5.49
C ARG A 379 3.58 23.98 -5.25
N ALA A 380 4.29 23.16 -4.48
CA ALA A 380 5.71 23.30 -4.25
C ALA A 380 6.37 21.93 -4.12
N THR A 381 7.70 21.89 -4.12
CA THR A 381 8.47 20.68 -3.87
C THR A 381 9.42 20.92 -2.70
N LEU A 382 9.29 20.12 -1.66
CA LEU A 382 10.25 20.04 -0.58
C LEU A 382 11.45 19.21 -1.05
N LEU A 383 12.66 19.75 -0.95
CA LEU A 383 13.93 19.12 -1.27
C LEU A 383 14.73 18.93 0.01
N ALA A 384 14.97 17.69 0.41
CA ALA A 384 15.92 17.36 1.46
C ALA A 384 17.22 16.84 0.83
N VAL A 385 18.34 17.49 1.13
CA VAL A 385 19.68 16.96 0.85
C VAL A 385 20.10 16.17 2.08
N VAL A 386 20.37 14.89 1.89
CA VAL A 386 20.70 13.96 2.96
C VAL A 386 21.97 13.20 2.68
N GLU A 387 22.68 12.84 3.75
CA GLU A 387 23.78 11.89 3.76
C GLU A 387 23.29 10.62 4.45
N SER A 388 23.44 9.47 3.81
CA SER A 388 23.14 8.16 4.40
C SER A 388 24.00 7.11 3.72
N GLY A 389 24.59 6.19 4.48
CA GLY A 389 25.53 5.19 3.95
C GLY A 389 26.75 5.79 3.23
N GLY A 390 27.17 7.01 3.59
CA GLY A 390 28.30 7.71 2.93
C GLY A 390 27.97 8.38 1.60
N GLU A 391 26.73 8.30 1.10
CA GLU A 391 26.30 8.95 -0.13
C GLU A 391 25.44 10.19 0.15
N THR A 392 25.60 11.24 -0.67
CA THR A 392 24.70 12.41 -0.66
C THR A 392 23.58 12.22 -1.67
N ARG A 393 22.33 12.40 -1.24
CA ARG A 393 21.12 12.22 -2.05
C ARG A 393 20.17 13.41 -1.89
N VAL A 394 19.36 13.67 -2.92
CA VAL A 394 18.29 14.68 -2.89
C VAL A 394 16.94 13.99 -2.95
N ILE A 395 16.14 14.14 -1.90
CA ILE A 395 14.83 13.52 -1.76
C ILE A 395 13.75 14.57 -1.90
N ARG A 396 12.74 14.28 -2.71
CA ARG A 396 11.67 15.21 -3.07
C ARG A 396 10.35 14.81 -2.45
N CYS A 397 9.61 15.76 -1.91
CA CYS A 397 8.20 15.59 -1.52
C CYS A 397 7.37 16.71 -2.14
N PRO A 398 6.40 16.40 -3.02
CA PRO A 398 5.40 17.36 -3.44
C PRO A 398 4.62 17.90 -2.23
N VAL A 399 4.40 19.22 -2.23
CA VAL A 399 3.58 19.93 -1.26
C VAL A 399 2.38 20.48 -2.03
N GLU A 400 1.18 20.07 -1.63
CA GLU A 400 -0.07 20.41 -2.31
C GLU A 400 -1.06 21.02 -1.33
N GLY A 401 -1.79 22.05 -1.78
CA GLY A 401 -2.89 22.65 -1.04
C GLY A 401 -3.77 23.47 -1.97
N ARG A 402 -4.76 24.17 -1.42
CA ARG A 402 -5.61 25.06 -2.21
C ARG A 402 -5.89 26.34 -1.46
N ILE A 403 -5.73 27.47 -2.13
CA ILE A 403 -6.26 28.75 -1.65
C ILE A 403 -7.74 28.77 -2.02
N VAL A 404 -8.61 28.76 -1.01
CA VAL A 404 -10.06 28.84 -1.19
C VAL A 404 -10.58 30.17 -0.65
N PRO A 405 -11.71 30.68 -1.16
CA PRO A 405 -12.33 31.88 -0.61
C PRO A 405 -12.54 31.78 0.91
N ASP A 406 -12.19 32.80 1.70
CA ASP A 406 -12.65 32.93 3.10
C ASP A 406 -14.15 33.25 3.20
N VAL A 407 -14.83 33.29 2.06
CA VAL A 407 -16.25 33.60 1.94
C VAL A 407 -17.00 32.41 1.38
N LYS A 408 -17.98 31.94 2.15
CA LYS A 408 -19.00 30.99 1.73
C LYS A 408 -20.22 31.74 1.20
N VAL A 409 -20.64 31.35 0.00
CA VAL A 409 -21.79 31.94 -0.69
C VAL A 409 -22.87 30.88 -0.86
N THR A 410 -24.09 31.19 -0.43
CA THR A 410 -25.22 30.25 -0.46
C THR A 410 -26.41 30.89 -1.20
N PRO A 411 -26.82 30.35 -2.37
CA PRO A 411 -26.23 29.21 -3.07
C PRO A 411 -24.86 29.55 -3.70
N GLY A 412 -23.98 28.55 -3.84
CA GLY A 412 -22.64 28.74 -4.44
C GLY A 412 -22.65 29.08 -5.93
N THR A 413 -23.75 28.77 -6.62
CA THR A 413 -24.05 29.22 -7.99
C THR A 413 -25.42 29.87 -7.99
N VAL A 414 -25.53 31.09 -8.51
CA VAL A 414 -26.80 31.79 -8.59
C VAL A 414 -27.44 31.55 -9.93
N ILE A 415 -28.63 30.95 -9.92
CA ILE A 415 -29.45 30.76 -11.12
C ILE A 415 -30.62 31.71 -11.04
N LEU A 416 -30.71 32.65 -11.98
CA LEU A 416 -31.86 33.54 -12.20
C LEU A 416 -32.73 32.96 -13.32
N ARG A 417 -34.05 33.02 -13.12
CA ARG A 417 -35.03 32.57 -14.13
C ARG A 417 -36.02 33.70 -14.42
N PRO A 418 -36.61 33.75 -15.63
CA PRO A 418 -37.52 34.84 -15.98
C PRO A 418 -38.78 34.91 -15.10
N ASP A 419 -39.24 33.77 -14.57
CA ASP A 419 -40.35 33.64 -13.62
C ASP A 419 -39.96 33.96 -12.17
N SER A 420 -38.68 34.11 -11.89
CA SER A 420 -38.12 34.52 -10.60
C SER A 420 -36.95 35.47 -10.84
N PRO A 421 -37.25 36.71 -11.27
CA PRO A 421 -36.25 37.65 -11.75
C PRO A 421 -35.35 38.17 -10.64
N SER A 422 -35.64 37.84 -9.37
CA SER A 422 -34.82 38.20 -8.23
C SER A 422 -34.45 36.97 -7.40
N ARG A 423 -33.21 36.93 -6.92
CA ARG A 423 -32.72 35.88 -6.03
C ARG A 423 -31.76 36.46 -5.01
N GLU A 424 -31.96 36.09 -3.75
CA GLU A 424 -31.08 36.45 -2.66
C GLU A 424 -29.98 35.42 -2.49
N VAL A 425 -28.80 35.93 -2.15
CA VAL A 425 -27.59 35.15 -1.93
C VAL A 425 -27.01 35.55 -0.59
N THR A 426 -26.83 34.54 0.26
CA THR A 426 -26.27 34.72 1.59
C THR A 426 -24.76 34.59 1.51
N VAL A 427 -24.06 35.59 2.04
CA VAL A 427 -22.60 35.69 2.03
C VAL A 427 -22.12 35.69 3.49
N THR A 428 -21.31 34.70 3.84
CA THR A 428 -20.76 34.49 5.19
C THR A 428 -19.27 34.21 5.10
N ARG A 429 -18.50 34.54 6.13
CA ARG A 429 -17.16 33.94 6.22
C ARG A 429 -17.22 32.45 6.50
N SER A 430 -16.27 31.72 5.96
CA SER A 430 -16.13 30.27 6.15
C SER A 430 -15.89 29.91 7.62
N ASP A 431 -15.22 30.77 8.38
CA ASP A 431 -14.97 30.61 9.83
C ASP A 431 -16.13 31.11 10.72
N GLY A 432 -17.21 31.65 10.13
CA GLY A 432 -18.35 32.21 10.84
C GLY A 432 -18.13 33.60 11.44
N SER A 433 -16.95 34.20 11.27
CA SER A 433 -16.68 35.56 11.75
C SER A 433 -17.44 36.61 10.92
N PRO A 434 -17.65 37.83 11.47
CA PRO A 434 -18.34 38.88 10.74
C PRO A 434 -17.69 39.23 9.41
N LEU A 435 -18.52 39.31 8.36
CA LEU A 435 -18.14 39.76 7.03
C LEU A 435 -18.79 41.11 6.74
N GLU A 436 -17.98 42.10 6.37
CA GLU A 436 -18.48 43.36 5.85
C GLU A 436 -18.15 43.46 4.35
N LEU A 437 -19.22 43.54 3.55
CA LEU A 437 -19.12 43.79 2.12
C LEU A 437 -19.13 45.30 1.87
N GLU A 438 -18.10 45.80 1.19
CA GLU A 438 -18.04 47.17 0.69
C GLU A 438 -18.96 47.31 -0.53
N ALA A 439 -18.89 46.35 -1.46
CA ALA A 439 -19.63 46.37 -2.70
C ALA A 439 -19.99 44.96 -3.19
N ALA A 440 -21.06 44.88 -3.98
CA ALA A 440 -21.45 43.70 -4.73
C ALA A 440 -21.93 44.14 -6.12
N TYR A 441 -21.31 43.65 -7.18
CA TYR A 441 -21.63 44.01 -8.58
C TYR A 441 -21.51 42.81 -9.51
N VAL A 442 -22.23 42.82 -10.64
CA VAL A 442 -22.23 41.72 -11.62
C VAL A 442 -21.43 42.13 -12.86
N GLU A 443 -20.46 41.29 -13.24
CA GLU A 443 -19.68 41.40 -14.47
C GLU A 443 -20.16 40.39 -15.52
N ASP A 444 -19.93 40.71 -16.80
CA ASP A 444 -20.17 39.86 -17.96
C ASP A 444 -21.62 39.36 -18.14
N LEU A 445 -22.60 40.02 -17.50
CA LEU A 445 -24.01 39.64 -17.56
C LEU A 445 -24.92 40.87 -17.66
N PRO A 446 -24.98 41.51 -18.85
CA PRO A 446 -25.76 42.73 -19.03
C PRO A 446 -27.22 42.51 -18.66
N GLY A 447 -27.82 43.49 -17.99
CA GLY A 447 -29.22 43.43 -17.55
C GLY A 447 -29.46 42.66 -16.24
N VAL A 448 -28.43 42.11 -15.59
CA VAL A 448 -28.50 41.70 -14.18
C VAL A 448 -27.90 42.81 -13.32
N THR A 449 -28.59 43.13 -12.23
CA THR A 449 -28.15 44.10 -11.21
C THR A 449 -28.01 43.42 -9.87
N SER A 450 -27.17 43.94 -9.00
CA SER A 450 -27.03 43.48 -7.61
C SER A 450 -27.31 44.63 -6.65
N GLU A 451 -27.92 44.28 -5.53
CA GLU A 451 -28.21 45.18 -4.41
C GLU A 451 -27.70 44.51 -3.13
N LEU A 452 -26.80 45.18 -2.42
CA LEU A 452 -26.36 44.73 -1.09
C LEU A 452 -27.42 45.12 -0.06
N ILE A 453 -28.15 44.14 0.45
CA ILE A 453 -29.16 44.34 1.49
C ILE A 453 -28.41 44.37 2.83
N ARG A 454 -27.99 45.57 3.24
CA ARG A 454 -27.29 45.77 4.52
C ARG A 454 -28.22 45.44 5.68
N GLY A 455 -28.01 44.29 6.32
CA GLY A 455 -28.46 44.06 7.69
C GLY A 455 -27.55 44.84 8.64
N SER A 456 -28.10 45.75 9.44
CA SER A 456 -27.32 46.41 10.49
C SER A 456 -26.87 45.37 11.53
N GLY A 457 -25.61 44.95 11.47
CA GLY A 457 -24.95 44.21 12.55
C GLY A 457 -25.20 42.70 12.65
N THR A 458 -25.82 42.04 11.67
CA THR A 458 -26.03 40.58 11.70
C THR A 458 -25.30 39.85 10.58
N VAL A 459 -24.48 38.87 10.95
CA VAL A 459 -24.05 37.77 10.07
C VAL A 459 -25.28 36.87 9.88
N PRO A 460 -25.75 36.62 8.65
CA PRO A 460 -25.06 36.78 7.36
C PRO A 460 -25.39 38.04 6.53
N GLN A 461 -24.50 38.44 5.61
CA GLN A 461 -24.77 39.49 4.60
C GLN A 461 -25.64 38.93 3.47
N VAL A 462 -26.57 39.72 2.93
CA VAL A 462 -27.45 39.28 1.84
C VAL A 462 -27.25 40.17 0.62
N VAL A 463 -26.97 39.56 -0.52
CA VAL A 463 -26.91 40.22 -1.83
C VAL A 463 -28.11 39.76 -2.65
N ARG A 464 -28.96 40.70 -3.05
CA ARG A 464 -30.07 40.43 -3.97
C ARG A 464 -29.63 40.69 -5.39
N LEU A 465 -29.78 39.69 -6.23
CA LEU A 465 -29.56 39.78 -7.67
C LEU A 465 -30.91 39.93 -8.38
N THR A 466 -31.01 40.86 -9.32
CA THR A 466 -32.25 41.13 -10.07
C THR A 466 -31.96 41.24 -11.56
N SER A 467 -32.57 40.36 -12.38
CA SER A 467 -32.54 40.43 -13.85
C SER A 467 -33.64 41.35 -14.37
N ARG A 468 -33.32 42.18 -15.36
CA ARG A 468 -34.30 43.03 -16.05
C ARG A 468 -35.31 42.17 -16.84
N PRO A 469 -36.61 42.52 -16.85
CA PRO A 469 -37.63 41.78 -17.60
C PRO A 469 -37.37 41.67 -19.11
N SER A 470 -36.66 42.64 -19.69
CA SER A 470 -36.30 42.67 -21.11
C SER A 470 -35.13 41.75 -21.48
N LEU A 471 -34.53 41.07 -20.49
CA LEU A 471 -33.44 40.13 -20.73
C LEU A 471 -34.05 38.77 -21.14
N GLU A 472 -34.34 38.62 -22.43
CA GLU A 472 -34.67 37.32 -23.03
C GLU A 472 -33.44 36.80 -23.77
N PRO A 473 -32.48 36.17 -23.07
CA PRO A 473 -31.31 35.66 -23.75
C PRO A 473 -31.74 34.51 -24.67
N SER A 474 -31.18 34.45 -25.88
CA SER A 474 -31.43 33.39 -26.85
C SER A 474 -30.93 32.00 -26.39
N GLY A 475 -30.19 31.95 -25.28
CA GLY A 475 -29.69 30.76 -24.60
C GLY A 475 -29.25 31.07 -23.16
N PRO A 476 -28.66 30.09 -22.44
CA PRO A 476 -28.08 30.35 -21.12
C PRO A 476 -27.00 31.44 -21.20
N ALA A 477 -27.10 32.46 -20.35
CA ALA A 477 -26.09 33.51 -20.23
C ALA A 477 -25.35 33.35 -18.89
N SER A 478 -24.03 33.48 -18.90
CA SER A 478 -23.17 33.33 -17.71
C SER A 478 -22.38 34.60 -17.45
N GLY A 479 -22.29 35.00 -16.18
CA GLY A 479 -21.37 36.03 -15.71
C GLY A 479 -20.94 35.77 -14.28
N ARG A 480 -20.45 36.81 -13.62
CA ARG A 480 -19.84 36.70 -12.28
C ARG A 480 -20.36 37.78 -11.35
N LEU A 481 -20.83 37.40 -10.17
CA LEU A 481 -21.05 38.32 -9.07
C LEU A 481 -19.70 38.53 -8.36
N ARG A 482 -19.20 39.76 -8.44
CA ARG A 482 -18.05 40.28 -7.72
C ARG A 482 -18.49 40.77 -6.35
N LEU A 483 -17.89 40.22 -5.31
CA LEU A 483 -18.06 40.68 -3.94
C LEU A 483 -16.76 41.33 -3.50
N ARG A 484 -16.81 42.58 -3.03
CA ARG A 484 -15.65 43.27 -2.44
C ARG A 484 -15.89 43.47 -0.96
N THR A 485 -14.97 43.04 -0.11
CA THR A 485 -15.03 43.29 1.33
C THR A 485 -14.41 44.63 1.69
N VAL A 486 -14.76 45.15 2.86
CA VAL A 486 -14.12 46.37 3.41
C VAL A 486 -12.61 46.19 3.59
N ALA A 487 -12.15 44.94 3.77
CA ALA A 487 -10.73 44.61 3.83
C ALA A 487 -10.03 44.61 2.46
N GLY A 488 -10.74 44.92 1.37
CA GLY A 488 -10.21 45.00 0.01
C GLY A 488 -10.09 43.66 -0.71
N SER A 489 -10.57 42.55 -0.14
CA SER A 489 -10.59 41.24 -0.80
C SER A 489 -11.74 41.17 -1.81
N GLU A 490 -11.49 40.54 -2.95
CA GLU A 490 -12.50 40.33 -4.00
C GLU A 490 -12.81 38.85 -4.21
N TYR A 491 -14.10 38.53 -4.37
CA TYR A 491 -14.58 37.17 -4.60
C TYR A 491 -15.44 37.10 -5.84
N ASN A 492 -15.39 35.95 -6.51
CA ASN A 492 -16.14 35.66 -7.72
C ASN A 492 -17.15 34.55 -7.47
N VAL A 493 -18.43 34.85 -7.70
CA VAL A 493 -19.52 33.87 -7.61
C VAL A 493 -20.13 33.70 -9.00
N PRO A 494 -20.17 32.48 -9.56
CA PRO A 494 -20.82 32.25 -10.85
C PRO A 494 -22.31 32.60 -10.82
N VAL A 495 -22.75 33.39 -11.80
CA VAL A 495 -24.16 33.74 -12.01
C VAL A 495 -24.60 33.24 -13.38
N MET A 496 -25.75 32.60 -13.45
CA MET A 496 -26.33 32.09 -14.69
C MET A 496 -27.78 32.56 -14.82
N VAL A 497 -28.13 33.10 -15.99
CA VAL A 497 -29.53 33.36 -16.37
C VAL A 497 -29.98 32.28 -17.34
N LEU A 498 -31.05 31.57 -17.00
CA LEU A 498 -31.66 30.60 -17.91
C LEU A 498 -32.73 31.28 -18.77
N PRO A 499 -32.87 30.90 -20.06
CA PRO A 499 -33.94 31.42 -20.91
C PRO A 499 -35.31 30.96 -20.41
N ARG A 500 -36.37 31.67 -20.82
CA ARG A 500 -37.74 31.27 -20.54
C ARG A 500 -38.00 29.91 -21.21
N ALA A 501 -38.52 28.94 -20.46
CA ALA A 501 -38.94 27.68 -21.07
C ALA A 501 -39.97 27.98 -22.17
N PRO A 502 -39.83 27.37 -23.37
CA PRO A 502 -40.76 27.62 -24.47
C PRO A 502 -42.17 27.26 -24.03
N ALA A 503 -43.11 28.17 -24.25
CA ALA A 503 -44.52 27.99 -23.91
C ALA A 503 -45.04 26.71 -24.56
N GLY A 504 -45.32 25.68 -23.76
CA GLY A 504 -45.75 24.35 -24.24
C GLY A 504 -44.92 23.16 -23.75
N THR A 505 -43.78 23.38 -23.08
CA THR A 505 -42.99 22.30 -22.46
C THR A 505 -43.40 22.05 -21.01
N SER A 506 -44.68 21.76 -20.75
CA SER A 506 -45.15 21.30 -19.44
C SER A 506 -44.84 19.80 -19.26
N SER A 507 -43.56 19.45 -19.07
CA SER A 507 -43.23 18.18 -18.44
C SER A 507 -42.69 18.47 -17.04
N GLU A 508 -43.59 18.53 -16.07
CA GLU A 508 -43.22 18.36 -14.66
C GLU A 508 -42.67 16.93 -14.47
N ARG A 509 -41.41 16.72 -14.83
CA ARG A 509 -40.63 15.70 -14.13
C ARG A 509 -39.84 16.44 -13.07
N PRO A 510 -40.05 16.16 -11.77
CA PRO A 510 -39.27 16.77 -10.72
C PRO A 510 -37.80 16.43 -10.99
N ILE A 511 -37.01 17.46 -11.29
CA ILE A 511 -35.56 17.33 -11.32
C ILE A 511 -35.18 17.00 -9.87
N GLY A 512 -34.84 15.74 -9.64
CA GLY A 512 -34.39 15.24 -8.34
C GLY A 512 -33.33 16.19 -7.80
N SER A 513 -33.47 16.55 -6.53
CA SER A 513 -32.54 17.41 -5.80
C SER A 513 -31.10 16.97 -6.09
N PHE A 514 -30.35 17.79 -6.82
CA PHE A 514 -28.89 17.69 -6.80
C PHE A 514 -28.47 18.06 -5.37
N ARG A 515 -28.21 17.05 -4.54
CA ARG A 515 -27.46 17.25 -3.30
C ARG A 515 -26.04 17.65 -3.70
N SER A 516 -25.63 18.83 -3.26
CA SER A 516 -24.25 19.31 -3.27
C SER A 516 -23.53 18.82 -2.03
#